data_AF-A0AAJ3RPS6-F1
#
_entry.id   AF-A0AAJ3RPS6-F1
#
_cell.length_a   1.000
_cell.length_b   1.000
_cell.length_c   1.000
_cell.angle_alpha   90.00
_cell.angle_beta   90.00
_cell.angle_gamma   90.00
#
_symmetry.space_group_name_H-M   'P 1'
#
loop_
_entity.id
_entity.type
_entity.pdbx_description
1 polymer ?
#
loop_
_entity_poly.entity_id
_entity_poly.type
_entity_poly.pdbx_seq_one_letter_code
_entity_poly.pdbx_strand_id
1 'polypeptide(L)'
;MKRYSKIKINEVANFLEELSWLLEKKRIAYLKEISSYIRDIEKNINDYPLNFSSRKDNNKHSHFLVGVLPSLFLDQELFKNRDEILDFADKVLRLPISRLGKRSRMEYIGGIVCEVAKMSDSQLFDLVSELENILSDDHKIKEIKKAKKDPNFSWNDTIKKLNR
;
A
#
# COMPACT_ATOMS: atom_id res chain seq x y z
N MET A 1 7.73 3.65 -51.39
CA MET A 1 6.58 4.08 -50.56
C MET A 1 5.37 3.13 -50.57
N LYS A 2 4.90 2.56 -51.70
CA LYS A 2 3.67 1.73 -51.74
C LYS A 2 3.66 0.43 -50.91
N ARG A 3 4.83 -0.17 -50.62
CA ARG A 3 4.92 -1.46 -49.89
C ARG A 3 4.75 -1.31 -48.38
N TYR A 4 5.17 -0.17 -47.82
CA TYR A 4 5.12 0.11 -46.38
C TYR A 4 3.70 0.42 -45.89
N SER A 5 2.87 1.07 -46.72
CA SER A 5 1.45 1.30 -46.37
C SER A 5 0.64 0.01 -46.41
N LYS A 6 0.97 -0.93 -47.31
CA LYS A 6 0.29 -2.23 -47.41
C LYS A 6 0.53 -3.12 -46.18
N ILE A 7 1.74 -3.07 -45.60
CA ILE A 7 2.07 -3.79 -44.36
C ILE A 7 1.24 -3.23 -43.20
N LYS A 8 1.15 -1.90 -43.05
CA LYS A 8 0.30 -1.27 -42.03
C LYS A 8 -1.19 -1.58 -42.20
N ILE A 9 -1.68 -1.66 -43.44
CA ILE A 9 -3.08 -2.01 -43.72
C ILE A 9 -3.37 -3.46 -43.29
N ASN A 10 -2.43 -4.39 -43.53
CA ASN A 10 -2.58 -5.77 -43.08
C ASN A 10 -2.48 -5.92 -41.55
N GLU A 11 -1.61 -5.15 -40.89
CA GLU A 11 -1.55 -5.12 -39.42
C GLU A 11 -2.86 -4.64 -38.80
N VAL A 12 -3.45 -3.58 -39.37
CA VAL A 12 -4.76 -3.08 -38.96
C VAL A 12 -5.87 -4.10 -39.24
N ALA A 13 -5.82 -4.79 -40.38
CA ALA A 13 -6.78 -5.84 -40.70
C ALA A 13 -6.71 -7.01 -39.71
N ASN A 14 -5.50 -7.48 -39.41
CA ASN A 14 -5.28 -8.55 -38.42
C ASN A 14 -5.75 -8.15 -37.03
N PHE A 15 -5.48 -6.90 -36.61
CA PHE A 15 -5.96 -6.37 -35.34
C PHE A 15 -7.49 -6.33 -35.27
N LEU A 16 -8.15 -5.89 -36.35
CA LEU A 16 -9.62 -5.86 -36.41
C LEU A 16 -10.21 -7.28 -36.38
N GLU A 17 -9.54 -8.25 -36.99
CA GLU A 17 -9.94 -9.67 -36.97
C GLU A 17 -9.79 -10.27 -35.56
N GLU A 18 -8.68 -9.99 -34.87
CA GLU A 18 -8.47 -10.37 -33.47
C GLU A 18 -9.50 -9.72 -32.53
N LEU A 19 -9.80 -8.44 -32.73
CA LEU A 19 -10.86 -7.75 -31.99
C LEU A 19 -12.24 -8.36 -32.25
N SER A 20 -12.56 -8.69 -33.50
CA SER A 20 -13.82 -9.34 -33.86
C SER A 20 -13.93 -10.71 -33.17
N TRP A 21 -12.84 -11.49 -33.16
CA TRP A 21 -12.80 -12.78 -32.49
C TRP A 21 -12.96 -12.65 -30.96
N LEU A 22 -12.33 -11.65 -30.34
CA LEU A 22 -12.51 -11.36 -28.92
C LEU A 22 -13.97 -10.98 -28.59
N LEU A 23 -14.61 -10.21 -29.46
CA LEU A 23 -16.01 -9.78 -29.33
C LEU A 23 -17.00 -10.94 -29.55
N GLU A 24 -16.65 -11.89 -30.40
CA GLU A 24 -17.49 -13.06 -30.70
C GLU A 24 -17.35 -14.15 -29.62
N LYS A 25 -16.13 -14.36 -29.10
CA LYS A 25 -15.83 -15.38 -28.07
C LYS A 25 -16.27 -14.97 -26.66
N LYS A 26 -16.34 -13.69 -26.35
CA LYS A 26 -16.88 -13.17 -25.08
C LYS A 26 -18.11 -12.32 -25.35
N ARG A 27 -19.29 -12.86 -25.03
CA ARG A 27 -20.60 -12.21 -25.17
C ARG A 27 -20.50 -10.72 -24.85
N ILE A 28 -20.88 -9.87 -25.80
CA ILE A 28 -20.87 -8.40 -25.73
C ILE A 28 -21.48 -7.86 -24.41
N ALA A 29 -22.40 -8.61 -23.79
CA ALA A 29 -22.93 -8.37 -22.45
C ALA A 29 -21.82 -8.17 -21.38
N TYR A 30 -20.75 -8.97 -21.41
CA TYR A 30 -19.62 -8.86 -20.46
C TYR A 30 -18.85 -7.55 -20.63
N LEU A 31 -18.74 -6.99 -21.84
CA LEU A 31 -18.04 -5.71 -22.03
C LEU A 31 -18.86 -4.54 -21.48
N LYS A 32 -20.18 -4.62 -21.61
CA LYS A 32 -21.08 -3.65 -20.99
C LYS A 32 -21.02 -3.75 -19.46
N GLU A 33 -21.01 -4.96 -18.92
CA GLU A 33 -20.82 -5.21 -17.48
C GLU A 33 -19.46 -4.73 -16.99
N ILE A 34 -18.36 -5.03 -17.69
CA ILE A 34 -17.01 -4.52 -17.37
C ILE A 34 -17.00 -2.99 -17.41
N SER A 35 -17.66 -2.37 -18.39
CA SER A 35 -17.74 -0.91 -18.46
C SER A 35 -18.55 -0.31 -17.31
N SER A 36 -19.61 -0.98 -16.85
CA SER A 36 -20.33 -0.57 -15.64
C SER A 36 -19.50 -0.81 -14.39
N TYR A 37 -18.78 -1.92 -14.27
CA TYR A 37 -17.86 -2.17 -13.15
C TYR A 37 -16.76 -1.10 -13.09
N ILE A 38 -16.19 -0.69 -14.22
CA ILE A 38 -15.18 0.39 -14.28
C ILE A 38 -15.78 1.73 -13.85
N ARG A 39 -17.01 2.05 -14.30
CA ARG A 39 -17.71 3.28 -13.90
C ARG A 39 -18.18 3.25 -12.45
N ASP A 40 -18.52 2.08 -11.93
CA ASP A 40 -18.87 1.89 -10.54
C ASP A 40 -17.60 1.98 -9.68
N ILE A 41 -16.44 1.50 -10.14
CA ILE A 41 -15.15 1.78 -9.50
C ILE A 41 -14.89 3.29 -9.47
N GLU A 42 -15.09 4.01 -10.58
CA GLU A 42 -14.94 5.47 -10.63
C GLU A 42 -15.87 6.21 -9.66
N LYS A 43 -17.11 5.73 -9.49
CA LYS A 43 -18.07 6.28 -8.52
C LYS A 43 -17.70 5.94 -7.08
N ASN A 44 -17.32 4.69 -6.79
CA ASN A 44 -16.94 4.21 -5.47
C ASN A 44 -15.55 4.72 -5.02
N ILE A 45 -14.70 5.18 -5.95
CA ILE A 45 -13.46 5.92 -5.63
C ILE A 45 -13.77 7.21 -4.85
N ASN A 46 -14.99 7.77 -4.98
CA ASN A 46 -15.41 8.95 -4.23
C ASN A 46 -16.00 8.65 -2.85
N ASP A 47 -16.35 7.40 -2.55
CA ASP A 47 -16.99 7.00 -1.27
C ASP A 47 -15.99 6.45 -0.23
N TYR A 48 -14.72 6.26 -0.60
CA TYR A 48 -13.61 6.21 0.35
C TYR A 48 -12.89 7.56 0.33
N PRO A 49 -12.89 8.35 1.42
CA PRO A 49 -12.29 9.67 1.41
C PRO A 49 -10.77 9.54 1.48
N LEU A 50 -10.11 9.38 0.34
CA LEU A 50 -8.67 9.62 0.18
C LEU A 50 -8.36 10.09 -1.25
N ASN A 51 -9.06 11.15 -1.66
CA ASN A 51 -8.69 11.97 -2.83
C ASN A 51 -7.35 12.68 -2.55
N PHE A 52 -6.23 12.00 -2.78
CA PHE A 52 -4.86 12.52 -2.70
C PHE A 52 -4.33 12.98 -4.07
N SER A 53 -5.20 13.45 -4.97
CA SER A 53 -4.82 13.80 -6.34
C SER A 53 -5.11 15.26 -6.67
N SER A 54 -4.38 16.18 -6.06
CA SER A 54 -4.24 17.54 -6.62
C SER A 54 -3.03 18.33 -6.13
N ARG A 55 -2.17 17.76 -5.27
CA ARG A 55 -0.92 18.40 -4.88
C ARG A 55 0.24 17.52 -5.31
N LYS A 56 1.26 18.15 -5.88
CA LYS A 56 2.52 17.54 -6.31
C LYS A 56 3.28 17.11 -5.05
N ASP A 57 2.76 16.12 -4.33
CA ASP A 57 3.16 15.78 -2.97
C ASP A 57 4.13 14.62 -2.99
N ASN A 58 5.39 14.95 -2.73
CA ASN A 58 6.49 14.03 -2.49
C ASN A 58 6.37 13.33 -1.12
N ASN A 59 5.14 13.10 -0.62
CA ASN A 59 4.82 12.70 0.75
C ASN A 59 3.76 11.58 0.85
N LYS A 60 3.48 10.84 -0.23
CA LYS A 60 2.37 9.87 -0.26
C LYS A 60 2.53 8.78 0.81
N HIS A 61 3.76 8.33 1.05
CA HIS A 61 4.08 7.28 2.01
C HIS A 61 3.91 7.76 3.45
N SER A 62 4.32 9.01 3.72
CA SER A 62 4.13 9.65 5.01
C SER A 62 2.65 9.76 5.37
N HIS A 63 1.79 10.18 4.43
CA HIS A 63 0.35 10.29 4.66
C HIS A 63 -0.34 8.95 4.90
N PHE A 64 0.05 7.90 4.16
CA PHE A 64 -0.43 6.54 4.42
C PHE A 64 -0.11 6.10 5.85
N LEU A 65 1.14 6.26 6.28
CA LEU A 65 1.56 5.89 7.62
C LEU A 65 0.85 6.70 8.71
N VAL A 66 0.63 7.99 8.52
CA VAL A 66 -0.15 8.82 9.47
C VAL A 66 -1.57 8.25 9.65
N GLY A 67 -2.16 7.69 8.59
CA GLY A 67 -3.47 7.05 8.66
C GLY A 67 -3.46 5.69 9.38
N VAL A 68 -2.38 4.91 9.26
CA VAL A 68 -2.36 3.50 9.73
C VAL A 68 -1.61 3.30 11.05
N LEU A 69 -0.51 4.02 11.30
CA LEU A 69 0.33 3.85 12.49
C LEU A 69 -0.44 4.00 13.82
N PRO A 70 -1.38 4.96 13.99
CA PRO A 70 -2.15 5.04 15.22
C PRO A 70 -2.94 3.75 15.51
N SER A 71 -3.63 3.22 14.51
CA SER A 71 -4.41 1.98 14.64
C SER A 71 -3.49 0.78 14.91
N LEU A 72 -2.40 0.69 14.15
CA LEU A 72 -1.39 -0.37 14.31
C LEU A 72 -0.79 -0.38 15.72
N PHE A 73 -0.39 0.78 16.23
CA PHE A 73 0.16 0.92 17.58
C PHE A 73 -0.90 0.87 18.68
N LEU A 74 -2.20 0.82 18.38
CA LEU A 74 -3.24 0.57 19.39
C LEU A 74 -3.51 -0.94 19.56
N ASP A 75 -3.16 -1.76 18.57
CA ASP A 75 -3.30 -3.21 18.64
C ASP A 75 -2.36 -3.80 19.71
N GLN A 76 -2.96 -4.35 20.78
CA GLN A 76 -2.23 -4.93 21.90
C GLN A 76 -1.68 -6.33 21.63
N GLU A 77 -2.19 -7.02 20.60
CA GLU A 77 -1.61 -8.29 20.14
C GLU A 77 -0.30 -8.03 19.38
N LEU A 78 -0.24 -6.93 18.63
CA LEU A 78 0.95 -6.48 17.90
C LEU A 78 1.91 -5.66 18.74
N PHE A 79 1.47 -4.96 19.78
CA PHE A 79 2.33 -4.13 20.63
C PHE A 79 1.87 -4.19 22.08
N LYS A 80 2.46 -5.10 22.86
CA LYS A 80 2.03 -5.32 24.26
C LYS A 80 2.41 -4.18 25.19
N ASN A 81 3.57 -3.57 24.94
CA ASN A 81 4.11 -2.48 25.76
C ASN A 81 4.66 -1.35 24.88
N ARG A 82 4.96 -0.23 25.51
CA ARG A 82 5.51 0.95 24.83
C ARG A 82 6.90 0.71 24.23
N ASP A 83 7.69 -0.19 24.83
CA ASP A 83 9.05 -0.47 24.37
C ASP A 83 9.04 -1.18 23.03
N GLU A 84 8.06 -2.04 22.76
CA GLU A 84 7.86 -2.65 21.45
C GLU A 84 7.50 -1.61 20.36
N ILE A 85 6.74 -0.57 20.71
CA ILE A 85 6.42 0.54 19.79
C ILE A 85 7.70 1.32 19.46
N LEU A 86 8.52 1.60 20.48
CA LEU A 86 9.77 2.32 20.31
C LEU A 86 10.81 1.52 19.52
N ASP A 87 10.88 0.20 19.76
CA ASP A 87 11.72 -0.71 18.98
C ASP A 87 11.28 -0.77 17.51
N PHE A 88 9.97 -0.74 17.25
CA PHE A 88 9.48 -0.65 15.87
C PHE A 88 9.83 0.69 15.23
N ALA A 89 9.60 1.81 15.92
CA ALA A 89 9.96 3.13 15.41
C ALA A 89 11.45 3.21 15.05
N ASP A 90 12.32 2.69 15.91
CA ASP A 90 13.77 2.69 15.70
C ASP A 90 14.19 1.72 14.59
N LYS A 91 13.81 0.44 14.69
CA LYS A 91 14.33 -0.61 13.79
C LYS A 91 13.66 -0.63 12.43
N VAL A 92 12.38 -0.26 12.36
CA VAL A 92 11.55 -0.36 11.15
C VAL A 92 11.46 1.02 10.51
N LEU A 93 10.95 2.02 11.24
CA LEU A 93 10.78 3.37 10.70
C LEU A 93 12.07 4.20 10.67
N ARG A 94 13.17 3.69 11.25
CA ARG A 94 14.46 4.41 11.39
C ARG A 94 14.30 5.77 12.08
N LEU A 95 13.35 5.84 13.01
CA LEU A 95 13.02 7.01 13.81
C LEU A 95 13.43 6.74 15.27
N PRO A 96 14.66 7.11 15.66
CA PRO A 96 15.09 6.99 17.04
C PRO A 96 14.33 8.00 17.91
N ILE A 97 13.35 7.51 18.67
CA ILE A 97 12.58 8.32 19.62
C ILE A 97 13.24 8.22 21.00
N SER A 98 13.49 9.37 21.62
CA SER A 98 14.03 9.43 22.98
C SER A 98 13.11 8.73 23.98
N ARG A 99 13.68 7.82 24.77
CA ARG A 99 13.00 7.12 25.88
C ARG A 99 12.96 7.95 27.17
N LEU A 100 13.45 9.19 27.15
CA LEU A 100 13.58 10.02 28.34
C LEU A 100 12.21 10.53 28.81
N GLY A 101 11.80 10.08 30.00
CA GLY A 101 10.62 10.55 30.72
C GLY A 101 9.48 9.53 30.84
N LYS A 102 8.55 9.77 31.78
CA LYS A 102 7.32 8.98 31.95
C LYS A 102 6.27 9.36 30.91
N ARG A 103 6.57 9.15 29.62
CA ARG A 103 5.59 9.34 28.55
C ARG A 103 4.64 8.14 28.47
N SER A 104 3.37 8.45 28.22
CA SER A 104 2.31 7.47 27.96
C SER A 104 2.45 6.84 26.58
N ARG A 105 1.76 5.71 26.37
CA ARG A 105 1.67 5.06 25.04
C ARG A 105 1.16 6.05 23.98
N MET A 106 0.13 6.82 24.32
CA MET A 106 -0.48 7.79 23.40
C MET A 106 0.49 8.93 23.05
N GLU A 107 1.29 9.42 24.00
CA GLU A 107 2.32 10.42 23.71
C GLU A 107 3.40 9.88 22.78
N TYR A 108 3.81 8.63 22.93
CA TYR A 108 4.75 8.00 22.00
C TYR A 108 4.16 7.85 20.60
N ILE A 109 2.91 7.36 20.50
CA ILE A 109 2.21 7.24 19.21
C ILE A 109 2.10 8.62 18.54
N GLY A 110 1.62 9.64 19.27
CA GLY A 110 1.49 10.99 18.75
C GLY A 110 2.84 11.56 18.29
N GLY A 111 3.89 11.37 19.08
CA GLY A 111 5.25 11.78 18.72
C GLY A 111 5.74 11.12 17.44
N ILE A 112 5.61 9.80 17.31
CA ILE A 112 6.01 9.05 16.11
C ILE A 112 5.24 9.54 14.88
N VAL A 113 3.92 9.68 14.99
CA VAL A 113 3.07 10.13 13.88
C VAL A 113 3.46 11.53 13.42
N CYS A 114 3.71 12.44 14.37
CA CYS A 114 4.17 13.79 14.04
C CYS A 114 5.55 13.82 13.37
N GLU A 115 6.47 12.93 13.75
CA GLU A 115 7.79 12.85 13.11
C GLU A 115 7.69 12.25 11.70
N VAL A 116 6.92 11.18 11.51
CA VAL A 116 6.66 10.58 10.19
C VAL A 116 6.04 11.60 9.23
N ALA A 117 5.10 12.42 9.71
CA ALA A 117 4.46 13.48 8.93
C ALA A 117 5.44 14.54 8.37
N LYS A 118 6.64 14.66 8.97
CA LYS A 118 7.68 15.61 8.55
C LYS A 118 8.74 15.00 7.61
N MET A 119 8.74 13.68 7.45
CA MET A 119 9.74 12.98 6.62
C MET A 119 9.44 13.15 5.13
N SER A 120 10.50 13.20 4.31
CA SER A 120 10.39 13.22 2.84
C SER A 120 10.32 11.80 2.27
N ASP A 121 9.55 11.58 1.18
CA ASP A 121 9.33 10.23 0.61
C ASP A 121 10.63 9.46 0.29
N SER A 122 11.73 10.14 -0.08
CA SER A 122 13.01 9.48 -0.42
C SER A 122 13.66 8.71 0.74
N GLN A 123 13.28 8.98 1.99
CA GLN A 123 13.80 8.29 3.17
C GLN A 123 12.92 7.11 3.62
N LEU A 124 11.67 7.07 3.16
CA LEU A 124 10.65 6.10 3.61
C LEU A 124 10.23 5.12 2.50
N PHE A 125 10.49 5.44 1.23
CA PHE A 125 9.90 4.78 0.07
C PHE A 125 9.93 3.24 0.14
N ASP A 126 11.12 2.62 0.13
CA ASP A 126 11.23 1.16 -0.02
C ASP A 126 10.59 0.39 1.15
N LEU A 127 10.74 0.89 2.37
CA LEU A 127 10.31 0.19 3.57
C LEU A 127 8.82 0.43 3.87
N VAL A 128 8.30 1.62 3.52
CA VAL A 128 6.89 1.94 3.69
C VAL A 128 6.03 1.30 2.61
N SER A 129 6.49 1.20 1.36
CA SER A 129 5.77 0.44 0.34
C SER A 129 5.66 -1.05 0.70
N GLU A 130 6.71 -1.61 1.30
CA GLU A 130 6.70 -2.97 1.87
C GLU A 130 5.69 -3.12 3.02
N LEU A 131 5.62 -2.12 3.90
CA LEU A 131 4.67 -2.10 5.02
C LEU A 131 3.23 -1.91 4.54
N GLU A 132 2.98 -1.05 3.56
CA GLU A 132 1.66 -0.81 2.95
C GLU A 132 1.10 -2.12 2.38
N ASN A 133 1.90 -2.88 1.63
CA ASN A 133 1.49 -4.18 1.09
C ASN A 133 1.13 -5.24 2.15
N ILE A 134 1.66 -5.10 3.37
CA ILE A 134 1.34 -5.99 4.47
C ILE A 134 0.13 -5.49 5.26
N LEU A 135 0.09 -4.19 5.56
CA LEU A 135 -0.95 -3.57 6.36
C LEU A 135 -2.31 -3.51 5.62
N SER A 136 -2.29 -3.51 4.29
CA SER A 136 -3.49 -3.60 3.46
C SER A 136 -4.02 -5.04 3.27
N ASP A 137 -3.36 -6.06 3.83
CA ASP A 137 -3.75 -7.47 3.72
C ASP A 137 -3.96 -8.10 5.12
N ASP A 138 -5.23 -8.31 5.48
CA ASP A 138 -5.65 -8.93 6.75
C ASP A 138 -5.03 -10.31 6.98
N HIS A 139 -4.75 -11.08 5.92
CA HIS A 139 -4.12 -12.38 6.04
C HIS A 139 -2.66 -12.22 6.48
N LYS A 140 -1.92 -11.28 5.90
CA LYS A 140 -0.53 -11.01 6.29
C LYS A 140 -0.42 -10.43 7.69
N ILE A 141 -1.35 -9.57 8.11
CA ILE A 141 -1.45 -9.10 9.51
C ILE A 141 -1.61 -10.30 10.46
N LYS A 142 -2.48 -11.27 10.13
CA LYS A 142 -2.66 -12.48 10.96
C LYS A 142 -1.39 -13.32 11.02
N GLU A 143 -0.66 -13.45 9.91
CA GLU A 143 0.63 -14.15 9.90
C GLU A 143 1.69 -13.45 10.76
N ILE A 144 1.73 -12.11 10.77
CA ILE A 144 2.59 -11.36 11.71
C ILE A 144 2.22 -11.67 13.15
N LYS A 145 0.92 -11.63 13.48
CA LYS A 145 0.45 -11.93 14.84
C LYS A 145 0.84 -13.34 15.31
N LYS A 146 0.87 -14.31 14.38
CA LYS A 146 1.39 -15.67 14.67
C LYS A 146 2.90 -15.66 14.85
N ALA A 147 3.65 -15.04 13.94
CA ALA A 147 5.10 -14.96 13.99
C ALA A 147 5.62 -14.26 15.25
N LYS A 148 4.89 -13.26 15.75
CA LYS A 148 5.22 -12.53 16.98
C LYS A 148 5.16 -13.39 18.26
N LYS A 149 4.56 -14.58 18.20
CA LYS A 149 4.60 -15.56 19.30
C LYS A 149 5.97 -16.25 19.42
N ASP A 150 6.81 -16.15 18.39
CA ASP A 150 8.19 -16.66 18.40
C ASP A 150 9.09 -15.76 19.26
N PRO A 151 9.87 -16.32 20.21
CA PRO A 151 10.81 -15.56 21.03
C PRO A 151 11.90 -14.82 20.22
N ASN A 152 12.21 -15.25 18.99
CA ASN A 152 13.20 -14.62 18.10
C ASN A 152 12.57 -13.70 17.04
N PHE A 153 11.38 -13.17 17.31
CA PHE A 153 10.68 -12.31 16.36
C PHE A 153 11.46 -11.02 16.04
N SER A 154 11.59 -10.76 14.73
CA SER A 154 12.19 -9.55 14.17
C SER A 154 11.23 -8.96 13.14
N TRP A 155 10.86 -7.70 13.32
CA TRP A 155 9.96 -7.00 12.41
C TRP A 155 10.54 -6.89 11.00
N ASN A 156 11.80 -6.49 10.87
CA ASN A 156 12.46 -6.34 9.57
C ASN A 156 12.54 -7.67 8.81
N ASP A 157 12.84 -8.76 9.50
CA ASP A 157 12.94 -10.08 8.86
C ASP A 157 11.56 -10.61 8.47
N THR A 158 10.53 -10.35 9.29
CA THR A 158 9.16 -10.78 9.02
C THR A 158 8.55 -10.00 7.86
N ILE A 159 8.73 -8.67 7.82
CA ILE A 159 8.28 -7.81 6.72
C ILE A 159 8.91 -8.26 5.41
N LYS A 160 10.24 -8.49 5.40
CA LYS A 160 10.94 -8.99 4.21
C LYS A 160 10.48 -10.37 3.75
N LYS A 161 10.13 -11.27 4.68
CA LYS A 161 9.63 -12.61 4.35
C LYS A 161 8.24 -12.57 3.73
N LEU A 162 7.35 -11.70 4.22
CA LEU A 162 5.96 -11.62 3.77
C LEU A 162 5.77 -10.85 2.45
N ASN A 163 6.80 -10.14 2.00
CA ASN A 163 6.82 -9.43 0.72
C ASN A 163 7.54 -10.19 -0.40
N ARG A 164 8.07 -11.39 -0.13
CA ARG A 164 8.62 -12.31 -1.13
C ARG A 164 7.55 -13.32 -1.56
#